data_AF-A0A2E1XH82-F1
#
_entry.id   AF-A0A2E1XH82-F1
#
_cell.length_a   1.000
_cell.length_b   1.000
_cell.length_c   1.000
_cell.angle_alpha   90.00
_cell.angle_beta   90.00
_cell.angle_gamma   90.00
#
_symmetry.space_group_name_H-M   'P 1'
#
loop_
_entity.id
_entity.type
_entity.pdbx_description
1 polymer ?
#
loop_
_entity_poly.entity_id
_entity_poly.type
_entity_poly.pdbx_seq_one_letter_code
_entity_poly.pdbx_strand_id
1 'polypeptide(L)'
;MLDFSLEQWGLIAVLAYVAFMAGRMTRSGESPETRAMRRMEEETKAADAFSSLSPSVQSEVDRLLMDKKLIEAIKVIREHTGLGLKDSKIAAEQRRKQIAS
;
A
#
# COMPACT_ATOMS: atom_id res chain seq x y z
N MET A 1 -24.60 15.16 -38.25
CA MET A 1 -23.68 14.10 -38.71
C MET A 1 -22.30 14.70 -38.76
N LEU A 2 -21.40 14.28 -37.87
CA LEU A 2 -19.99 14.69 -37.89
C LEU A 2 -19.24 13.57 -38.63
N ASP A 3 -18.87 13.79 -39.89
CA ASP A 3 -18.04 12.86 -40.67
C ASP A 3 -16.58 12.99 -40.20
N PHE A 4 -16.22 12.16 -39.23
CA PHE A 4 -14.85 12.05 -38.72
C PHE A 4 -13.99 11.25 -39.70
N SER A 5 -13.21 11.94 -40.53
CA SER A 5 -12.26 11.34 -41.46
C SER A 5 -11.18 10.50 -40.74
N LEU A 6 -10.73 9.40 -41.37
CA LEU A 6 -9.68 8.50 -40.86
C LEU A 6 -8.38 9.23 -40.46
N GLU A 7 -8.07 10.37 -41.07
CA GLU A 7 -6.91 11.19 -40.73
C GLU A 7 -7.01 11.81 -39.32
N GLN A 8 -8.22 12.12 -38.88
CA GLN A 8 -8.46 12.73 -37.57
C GLN A 8 -8.25 11.72 -36.43
N TRP A 9 -8.62 10.47 -36.66
CA TRP A 9 -8.30 9.35 -35.77
C TRP A 9 -6.79 9.09 -35.68
N GLY A 10 -6.06 9.24 -36.79
CA GLY A 10 -4.60 9.16 -36.81
C GLY A 10 -3.95 10.22 -35.92
N LEU A 11 -4.40 11.48 -36.01
CA LEU A 11 -3.89 12.57 -35.18
C LEU A 11 -4.22 12.38 -33.69
N ILE A 12 -5.44 11.92 -33.37
CA ILE A 12 -5.82 11.59 -31.99
C ILE A 12 -4.96 10.44 -31.44
N ALA A 13 -4.68 9.41 -32.25
CA ALA A 13 -3.83 8.30 -31.84
C ALA A 13 -2.38 8.75 -31.57
N VAL A 14 -1.83 9.64 -32.39
CA VAL A 14 -0.49 10.20 -32.18
C VAL A 14 -0.45 11.08 -30.94
N LEU A 15 -1.44 11.95 -30.75
CA LEU A 15 -1.54 12.79 -29.55
C LEU A 15 -1.67 11.94 -28.27
N ALA A 16 -2.53 10.92 -28.30
CA ALA A 16 -2.70 9.97 -27.21
C ALA A 16 -1.41 9.18 -26.94
N TYR A 17 -0.70 8.77 -28.00
CA TYR A 17 0.57 8.07 -27.90
C TYR A 17 1.67 8.95 -27.29
N VAL A 18 1.76 10.21 -27.70
CA VAL A 18 2.71 11.19 -27.14
C VAL A 18 2.37 11.49 -25.68
N ALA A 19 1.09 11.67 -25.33
CA ALA A 19 0.65 11.86 -23.96
C ALA A 19 0.93 10.62 -23.09
N PHE A 20 0.74 9.42 -23.65
CA PHE A 20 1.06 8.15 -23.00
C PHE A 20 2.57 7.98 -22.78
N MET A 21 3.39 8.34 -23.78
CA MET A 21 4.86 8.30 -23.71
C MET A 21 5.43 9.35 -22.75
N ALA A 22 4.86 10.56 -22.76
CA ALA A 22 5.18 11.60 -21.77
C ALA A 22 4.84 11.12 -20.35
N GLY A 23 3.66 10.52 -20.16
CA GLY A 23 3.26 9.90 -18.89
C GLY A 23 4.18 8.75 -18.46
N ARG A 24 4.76 8.00 -19.40
CA ARG A 24 5.81 7.00 -19.09
C ARG A 24 7.14 7.65 -18.71
N MET A 25 7.52 8.77 -19.33
CA MET A 25 8.77 9.47 -19.00
C MET A 25 8.70 10.23 -17.68
N THR A 26 7.53 10.68 -17.23
CA THR A 26 7.38 11.30 -15.88
C THR A 26 7.28 10.25 -14.76
N ARG A 27 7.24 8.96 -15.09
CA ARG A 27 7.36 7.85 -14.12
C ARG A 27 8.80 7.35 -14.00
N SER A 28 9.77 8.12 -14.50
CA SER A 28 11.19 7.82 -14.41
C SER A 28 11.73 8.14 -13.01
N GLY A 29 12.01 7.08 -12.27
CA GLY A 29 13.08 7.05 -11.28
C GLY A 29 12.80 7.74 -9.94
N GLU A 30 11.89 7.21 -9.12
CA GLU A 30 12.14 7.29 -7.68
C GLU A 30 13.40 6.48 -7.38
N SER A 31 14.47 7.19 -7.00
CA SER A 31 15.73 6.64 -6.48
C SER A 31 15.45 5.46 -5.53
N PRO A 32 16.28 4.39 -5.54
CA PRO A 32 16.19 3.30 -4.57
C PRO A 32 16.05 3.80 -3.12
N GLU A 33 16.68 4.93 -2.81
CA GLU A 33 16.70 5.57 -1.50
C GLU A 33 15.35 6.21 -1.14
N THR A 34 14.68 6.87 -2.09
CA THR A 34 13.35 7.47 -1.86
C THR A 34 12.28 6.40 -1.59
N ARG A 35 12.39 5.24 -2.26
CA ARG A 35 11.52 4.08 -1.99
C ARG A 35 11.79 3.45 -0.63
N ALA A 36 13.07 3.36 -0.23
CA ALA A 36 13.46 2.85 1.06
C ALA A 36 12.98 3.76 2.21
N MET A 37 13.13 5.08 2.07
CA MET A 37 12.64 6.06 3.03
C MET A 37 11.11 5.99 3.17
N ARG A 38 10.37 5.99 2.05
CA ARG A 38 8.90 5.81 2.09
C ARG A 38 8.49 4.51 2.74
N ARG A 39 9.18 3.40 2.46
CA ARG A 39 8.85 2.11 3.06
C ARG A 39 9.09 2.11 4.58
N MET A 40 10.17 2.73 5.06
CA MET A 40 10.39 2.88 6.51
C MET A 40 9.32 3.76 7.15
N GLU A 41 8.94 4.87 6.50
CA GLU A 41 7.89 5.77 6.99
C GLU A 41 6.50 5.10 6.99
N GLU A 42 6.21 4.28 5.97
CA GLU A 42 5.03 3.42 5.92
C GLU A 42 5.05 2.38 7.05
N GLU A 43 6.20 1.76 7.31
CA GLU A 43 6.39 0.77 8.38
C GLU A 43 6.18 1.37 9.78
N THR A 44 6.77 2.54 10.06
CA THR A 44 6.57 3.23 11.34
C THR A 44 5.13 3.68 11.50
N LYS A 45 4.53 4.24 10.45
CA LYS A 45 3.14 4.69 10.48
C LYS A 45 2.15 3.54 10.65
N ALA A 46 2.44 2.37 10.09
CA ALA A 46 1.65 1.16 10.30
C ALA A 46 1.76 0.64 11.75
N ALA A 47 2.95 0.72 12.36
CA ALA A 47 3.16 0.39 13.76
C ALA A 47 2.47 1.38 14.72
N ASP A 48 2.50 2.67 14.41
CA ASP A 48 1.81 3.71 15.17
C ASP A 48 0.29 3.58 15.04
N ALA A 49 -0.21 3.28 13.83
CA ALA A 49 -1.63 3.00 13.61
C ALA A 49 -2.10 1.82 14.47
N PHE A 50 -1.30 0.75 14.57
CA PHE A 50 -1.59 -0.35 15.50
C PHE A 50 -1.57 0.10 16.96
N SER A 51 -0.56 0.88 17.37
CA SER A 51 -0.43 1.37 18.75
C SER A 51 -1.56 2.32 19.15
N SER A 52 -2.19 2.99 18.17
CA SER A 52 -3.37 3.83 18.39
C SER A 52 -4.70 3.06 18.55
N LEU A 53 -4.70 1.74 18.30
CA LEU A 53 -5.88 0.90 18.51
C LEU A 53 -6.25 0.77 19.98
N SER A 54 -7.51 0.43 20.28
CA SER A 54 -7.93 0.22 21.66
C SER A 54 -7.17 -0.95 22.31
N PRO A 55 -6.90 -0.92 23.62
CA PRO A 55 -6.16 -1.97 24.32
C PRO A 55 -6.78 -3.38 24.16
N SER A 56 -8.11 -3.44 24.04
CA SER A 56 -8.84 -4.69 23.81
C SER A 56 -8.54 -5.31 22.43
N VAL A 57 -8.43 -4.48 21.38
CA VAL A 57 -8.09 -4.93 20.02
C VAL A 57 -6.62 -5.35 19.95
N GLN A 58 -5.73 -4.60 20.61
CA GLN A 58 -4.31 -4.98 20.70
C GLN A 58 -4.15 -6.36 21.38
N SER A 59 -4.85 -6.58 22.49
CA SER A 59 -4.82 -7.86 23.21
C SER A 59 -5.34 -9.02 22.36
N GLU A 60 -6.39 -8.80 21.57
CA GLU A 60 -6.91 -9.81 20.64
C GLU A 60 -5.89 -10.13 19.54
N VAL A 61 -5.26 -9.11 18.95
CA VAL A 61 -4.20 -9.30 17.95
C VAL A 61 -3.01 -10.06 18.55
N ASP A 62 -2.58 -9.71 19.76
CA ASP A 62 -1.47 -10.38 20.44
C ASP A 62 -1.80 -11.86 20.68
N ARG A 63 -3.02 -12.17 21.12
CA ARG A 63 -3.49 -13.55 21.28
C ARG A 63 -3.48 -14.32 19.95
N LEU A 64 -3.95 -13.72 18.87
CA LEU A 64 -3.92 -14.32 17.53
C LEU A 64 -2.48 -14.57 17.05
N LEU A 65 -1.56 -13.66 17.34
CA LEU A 65 -0.14 -13.81 17.00
C LEU A 65 0.53 -14.93 17.79
N MET A 66 0.20 -15.07 19.09
CA MET A 66 0.68 -16.17 19.94
C MET A 66 0.14 -17.53 19.46
N ASP A 67 -1.11 -17.58 19.01
CA ASP A 67 -1.75 -18.75 18.40
C ASP A 67 -1.21 -19.07 16.98
N LYS A 68 -0.24 -18.32 16.47
CA LYS A 68 0.28 -18.40 15.09
C LYS A 68 -0.78 -18.14 13.99
N LYS A 69 -1.89 -17.49 14.33
CA LYS A 69 -2.99 -17.11 13.43
C LYS A 69 -2.72 -15.74 12.78
N LEU A 70 -1.68 -15.70 11.93
CA LEU A 70 -1.22 -14.44 11.33
C LEU A 70 -2.28 -13.80 10.41
N ILE A 71 -3.07 -14.61 9.69
CA ILE A 71 -4.09 -14.09 8.76
C ILE A 71 -5.22 -13.39 9.52
N GLU A 72 -5.68 -13.99 10.61
CA GLU A 72 -6.69 -13.41 11.49
C GLU A 72 -6.20 -12.11 12.13
N ALA A 73 -4.95 -12.08 12.61
CA ALA A 73 -4.35 -10.85 13.14
C ALA A 73 -4.32 -9.72 12.09
N ILE A 74 -3.91 -10.03 10.85
CA ILE A 74 -3.92 -9.07 9.74
C ILE A 74 -5.33 -8.56 9.45
N LYS A 75 -6.34 -9.44 9.51
CA LYS A 75 -7.74 -9.08 9.29
C LYS A 75 -8.24 -8.11 10.35
N VAL A 76 -7.99 -8.39 11.63
CA VAL A 76 -8.37 -7.51 12.75
C VAL A 76 -7.70 -6.14 12.61
N ILE A 77 -6.39 -6.09 12.33
CA ILE A 77 -5.67 -4.83 12.12
C ILE A 77 -6.32 -4.05 10.96
N ARG A 78 -6.60 -4.69 9.83
CA ARG A 78 -7.21 -4.05 8.67
C ARG A 78 -8.60 -3.49 8.95
N GLU A 79 -9.44 -4.25 9.66
CA GLU A 79 -10.81 -3.84 9.99
C GLU A 79 -10.83 -2.62 10.93
N HIS A 80 -9.89 -2.54 11.86
CA HIS A 80 -9.83 -1.44 12.83
C HIS A 80 -9.01 -0.23 12.38
N THR A 81 -8.01 -0.40 11.51
CA THR A 81 -7.14 0.70 11.04
C THR A 81 -7.48 1.21 9.64
N GLY A 82 -8.19 0.42 8.83
CA GLY A 82 -8.42 0.72 7.41
C GLY A 82 -7.16 0.60 6.52
N LEU A 83 -6.05 0.08 7.05
CA LEU A 83 -4.79 -0.07 6.32
C LEU A 83 -4.92 -1.01 5.11
N GLY A 84 -4.05 -0.79 4.11
CA GLY A 84 -3.92 -1.71 2.98
C GLY A 84 -3.35 -3.06 3.41
N LEU A 85 -3.58 -4.12 2.62
CA LEU A 85 -3.14 -5.49 2.95
C LEU A 85 -1.63 -5.59 3.24
N LYS A 86 -0.82 -4.83 2.50
CA LYS A 86 0.63 -4.76 2.69
C LYS A 86 0.97 -4.22 4.08
N ASP A 87 0.37 -3.11 4.47
CA ASP A 87 0.69 -2.40 5.72
C ASP A 87 0.16 -3.17 6.92
N SER A 88 -1.04 -3.77 6.82
CA SER A 88 -1.58 -4.66 7.85
C SER A 88 -0.69 -5.87 8.10
N LYS A 89 -0.11 -6.45 7.04
CA LYS A 89 0.86 -7.55 7.16
C LYS A 89 2.13 -7.11 7.88
N ILE A 90 2.66 -5.95 7.51
CA ILE A 90 3.86 -5.37 8.13
C ILE A 90 3.64 -5.15 9.63
N ALA A 91 2.53 -4.51 10.01
CA ALA A 91 2.20 -4.24 11.41
C ALA A 91 2.07 -5.55 12.21
N ALA A 92 1.38 -6.56 11.67
CA ALA A 92 1.24 -7.87 12.33
C ALA A 92 2.59 -8.57 12.51
N GLU A 93 3.46 -8.53 11.50
CA GLU A 93 4.78 -9.18 11.53
C GLU A 93 5.75 -8.47 12.50
N GLN A 94 5.74 -7.13 12.52
CA GLN A 94 6.49 -6.35 13.49
C GLN A 94 6.03 -6.66 14.92
N ARG A 95 4.71 -6.68 15.16
CA ARG A 95 4.17 -7.01 16.48
C ARG A 95 4.53 -8.43 16.90
N ARG A 96 4.47 -9.40 15.98
CA ARG A 96 4.90 -10.78 16.24
C ARG A 96 6.36 -10.86 16.68
N LYS A 97 7.24 -10.08 16.04
CA LYS A 97 8.66 -10.00 16.42
C LYS A 97 8.84 -9.41 17.81
N GLN A 98 8.07 -8.38 18.18
CA GLN A 98 8.12 -7.77 19.52
C GLN A 98 7.63 -8.70 20.64
N ILE A 99 6.69 -9.61 20.36
CA ILE A 99 6.20 -10.60 21.33
C ILE A 99 7.18 -11.77 21.46
N ALA A 100 7.94 -12.06 20.39
CA ALA A 100 8.90 -13.16 20.35
C ALA A 100 10.31 -12.78 20.84
N SER A 101 10.58 -11.49 21.05
CA SER A 101 11.83 -10.95 21.63
C SER A 101 11.73 -10.85 23.14
#